data_AF-A0A8J8H1W2-F1
#
_entry.id   AF-A0A8J8H1W2-F1
#
_cell.length_a   1.000
_cell.length_b   1.000
_cell.length_c   1.000
_cell.angle_alpha   90.00
_cell.angle_beta   90.00
_cell.angle_gamma   90.00
#
_symmetry.space_group_name_H-M   'P 1'
#
loop_
_entity.id
_entity.type
_entity.pdbx_description
1 polymer ?
#
loop_
_entity_poly.entity_id
_entity_poly.type
_entity_poly.pdbx_seq_one_letter_code
_entity_poly.pdbx_strand_id
1 'polypeptide(L)'
;MTEAKPVPSMGELLGADAPTNWGKWGPDDEVGCLNYLDAAQALRGVREVSSGEVFTLQIQMGYPKPPGDPLWPGRKPAKRRNVLDEGYWERGEGPEFPGGLHYADDVAEIFTQGSTQYDALGHVWYDGKLWNGYDAGVTVDAMEKASVLPIAEKGVVGRGVLLDVARHRGKEYLAKGETFDHEDLEEVAKAQGVRIEPRDILLIRTGFIPYWYTTTPEEFYDGFCEPGLTYSRELVEWFQRMEIPNLVTDTIANEVTYEPESGVALPLHCALMRNLGVVLTEMTWLDDLAAACAADGRWSFLYTAAPLKLVNGTGAPVNPVVIR
;
A
#
# COMPACT_ATOMS: atom_id res chain seq x y z
N MET A 1 15.65 -36.33 6.04
CA MET A 1 14.59 -35.56 5.36
C MET A 1 13.50 -35.36 6.40
N THR A 2 13.48 -34.21 7.06
CA THR A 2 12.36 -33.84 7.93
C THR A 2 11.17 -33.56 7.02
N GLU A 3 10.07 -34.30 7.19
CA GLU A 3 8.82 -34.00 6.48
C GLU A 3 8.45 -32.53 6.74
N ALA A 4 8.32 -31.75 5.66
CA ALA A 4 7.84 -30.38 5.78
C ALA A 4 6.43 -30.42 6.37
N LYS A 5 6.19 -29.64 7.43
CA LYS A 5 4.86 -29.50 8.05
C LYS A 5 3.88 -29.07 6.94
N PRO A 6 2.71 -29.73 6.79
CA PRO A 6 1.75 -29.35 5.77
C PRO A 6 1.25 -27.92 6.01
N VAL A 7 1.28 -27.10 4.95
CA VAL A 7 0.77 -25.71 4.96
C VAL A 7 -0.75 -25.77 4.80
N PRO A 8 -1.55 -25.17 5.71
CA PRO A 8 -3.00 -25.15 5.59
C PRO A 8 -3.44 -24.26 4.41
N SER A 9 -4.65 -24.49 3.90
CA SER A 9 -5.29 -23.55 3.00
C SER A 9 -5.63 -22.23 3.72
N MET A 10 -5.82 -21.15 2.96
CA MET A 10 -6.22 -19.85 3.52
C MET A 10 -7.53 -19.96 4.33
N GLY A 11 -8.51 -20.72 3.82
CA GLY A 11 -9.77 -20.96 4.53
C GLY A 11 -9.60 -21.74 5.84
N GLU A 12 -8.68 -22.72 5.88
CA GLU A 12 -8.34 -23.45 7.11
C GLU A 12 -7.60 -22.56 8.13
N LEU A 13 -6.70 -21.69 7.69
CA LEU A 13 -5.96 -20.76 8.56
C LEU A 13 -6.88 -19.67 9.15
N LEU A 14 -7.69 -19.03 8.31
CA LEU A 14 -8.56 -17.93 8.74
C LEU A 14 -9.77 -18.43 9.54
N GLY A 15 -10.25 -19.64 9.24
CA GLY A 15 -11.42 -20.23 9.87
C GLY A 15 -12.74 -19.76 9.26
N ALA A 16 -13.79 -20.58 9.38
CA ALA A 16 -15.10 -20.30 8.81
C ALA A 16 -15.83 -19.12 9.47
N ASP A 17 -15.42 -18.74 10.68
CA ASP A 17 -15.97 -17.63 11.47
C ASP A 17 -15.01 -16.43 11.51
N ALA A 18 -14.10 -16.34 10.53
CA ALA A 18 -13.20 -15.19 10.37
C ALA A 18 -14.00 -13.87 10.36
N PRO A 19 -13.54 -12.82 11.06
CA PRO A 19 -14.20 -11.52 11.04
C PRO A 19 -14.37 -10.99 9.61
N THR A 20 -15.56 -10.48 9.30
CA THR A 20 -15.90 -9.92 7.98
C THR A 20 -16.79 -8.69 8.12
N ASN A 21 -16.64 -7.75 7.16
CA ASN A 21 -17.53 -6.59 7.00
C ASN A 21 -18.46 -6.73 5.78
N TRP A 22 -18.56 -7.91 5.17
CA TRP A 22 -19.42 -8.11 4.00
C TRP A 22 -20.88 -7.73 4.31
N GLY A 23 -21.51 -7.02 3.38
CA GLY A 23 -22.86 -6.49 3.51
C GLY A 23 -23.01 -5.27 4.43
N LYS A 24 -21.96 -4.86 5.17
CA LYS A 24 -22.04 -3.73 6.13
C LYS A 24 -22.48 -2.42 5.48
N TRP A 25 -22.03 -2.16 4.25
CA TRP A 25 -22.36 -0.95 3.49
C TRP A 25 -23.27 -1.22 2.28
N GLY A 26 -23.91 -2.39 2.26
CA GLY A 26 -24.78 -2.83 1.18
C GLY A 26 -24.11 -3.83 0.23
N PRO A 27 -24.92 -4.51 -0.62
CA PRO A 27 -24.46 -5.59 -1.47
C PRO A 27 -23.59 -5.13 -2.64
N ASP A 28 -23.67 -3.85 -3.01
CA ASP A 28 -22.94 -3.27 -4.14
C ASP A 28 -21.73 -2.42 -3.70
N ASP A 29 -21.30 -2.53 -2.44
CA ASP A 29 -20.14 -1.80 -1.95
C ASP A 29 -18.84 -2.27 -2.62
N GLU A 30 -17.99 -1.32 -3.00
CA GLU A 30 -16.70 -1.56 -3.66
C GLU A 30 -15.56 -0.74 -3.04
N VAL A 31 -15.79 -0.07 -1.89
CA VAL A 31 -14.80 0.78 -1.22
C VAL A 31 -14.53 0.41 0.24
N GLY A 32 -15.26 -0.56 0.80
CA GLY A 32 -14.96 -1.19 2.08
C GLY A 32 -14.83 -0.21 3.23
N CYS A 33 -13.79 -0.37 4.04
CA CYS A 33 -13.56 0.46 5.22
C CYS A 33 -13.30 1.94 4.87
N LEU A 34 -13.05 2.32 3.61
CA LEU A 34 -13.01 3.74 3.25
C LEU A 34 -14.36 4.42 3.51
N ASN A 35 -15.47 3.68 3.61
CA ASN A 35 -16.77 4.24 4.02
C ASN A 35 -16.73 4.91 5.40
N TYR A 36 -15.75 4.61 6.26
CA TYR A 36 -15.53 5.34 7.51
C TYR A 36 -14.89 6.72 7.32
N LEU A 37 -14.26 6.97 6.17
CA LEU A 37 -13.66 8.26 5.81
C LEU A 37 -14.72 9.15 5.13
N ASP A 38 -15.48 9.85 5.96
CA ASP A 38 -16.44 10.87 5.54
C ASP A 38 -15.89 12.30 5.77
N ALA A 39 -16.76 13.31 5.63
CA ALA A 39 -16.38 14.70 5.83
C ALA A 39 -15.84 15.00 7.24
N ALA A 40 -16.34 14.33 8.29
CA ALA A 40 -15.86 14.52 9.65
C ALA A 40 -14.43 13.98 9.80
N GLN A 41 -14.12 12.85 9.15
CA GLN A 41 -12.77 12.27 9.15
C GLN A 41 -11.78 13.11 8.33
N ALA A 42 -12.22 13.64 7.19
CA ALA A 42 -11.42 14.61 6.43
C ALA A 42 -11.10 15.86 7.27
N LEU A 43 -12.11 16.43 7.94
CA LEU A 43 -11.91 17.57 8.85
C LEU A 43 -11.06 17.22 10.07
N ARG A 44 -11.08 15.96 10.55
CA ARG A 44 -10.16 15.51 11.61
C ARG A 44 -8.72 15.55 11.12
N GLY A 45 -8.44 15.08 9.91
CA GLY A 45 -7.11 15.20 9.30
C GLY A 45 -6.68 16.66 9.15
N VAL A 46 -7.56 17.53 8.63
CA VAL A 46 -7.26 18.97 8.46
C VAL A 46 -6.86 19.65 9.77
N ARG A 47 -7.42 19.22 10.91
CA ARG A 47 -7.08 19.77 12.23
C ARG A 47 -5.68 19.41 12.73
N GLU A 48 -5.03 18.41 12.12
CA GLU A 48 -3.65 18.06 12.43
C GLU A 48 -2.64 18.98 11.74
N VAL A 49 -3.05 19.71 10.70
CA VAL A 49 -2.19 20.61 9.93
C VAL A 49 -1.85 21.85 10.75
N SER A 50 -0.56 22.08 10.99
CA SER A 50 -0.08 23.28 11.69
C SER A 50 1.20 23.87 11.12
N SER A 51 2.11 23.07 10.53
CA SER A 51 3.34 23.61 9.90
C SER A 51 3.15 23.91 8.41
N GLY A 52 2.20 23.23 7.74
CA GLY A 52 2.01 23.30 6.30
C GLY A 52 3.10 22.56 5.51
N GLU A 53 3.98 21.82 6.19
CA GLU A 53 5.00 21.01 5.51
C GLU A 53 4.32 19.88 4.74
N VAL A 54 4.78 19.67 3.50
CA VAL A 54 4.19 18.72 2.56
C VAL A 54 5.20 17.63 2.25
N PHE A 55 4.74 16.38 2.33
CA PHE A 55 5.52 15.18 2.01
C PHE A 55 4.76 14.37 0.96
N THR A 56 5.42 14.06 -0.15
CA THR A 56 4.94 13.08 -1.14
C THR A 56 5.49 11.71 -0.79
N LEU A 57 4.64 10.70 -0.72
CA LEU A 57 5.02 9.37 -0.24
C LEU A 57 5.28 8.38 -1.38
N GLN A 58 5.27 8.82 -2.65
CA GLN A 58 5.55 7.92 -3.76
C GLN A 58 7.06 7.70 -3.98
N ILE A 59 7.46 6.45 -4.17
CA ILE A 59 8.76 6.11 -4.74
C ILE A 59 8.81 6.44 -6.24
N GLN A 60 9.99 6.79 -6.73
CA GLN A 60 10.19 7.06 -8.15
C GLN A 60 9.84 5.84 -9.01
N MET A 61 9.32 6.08 -10.21
CA MET A 61 8.96 5.04 -11.19
C MET A 61 9.94 5.03 -12.36
N GLY A 62 10.29 3.83 -12.83
CA GLY A 62 11.03 3.66 -14.08
C GLY A 62 12.49 4.06 -13.95
N TYR A 63 13.09 3.81 -12.78
CA TYR A 63 14.47 4.17 -12.53
C TYR A 63 15.39 3.33 -13.45
N PRO A 64 16.16 3.94 -14.37
CA PRO A 64 16.83 3.20 -15.45
C PRO A 64 18.14 2.53 -15.01
N LYS A 65 18.58 2.80 -13.78
CA LYS A 65 19.83 2.26 -13.22
C LYS A 65 19.50 1.25 -12.11
N PRO A 66 20.39 0.29 -11.85
CA PRO A 66 20.28 -0.54 -10.65
C PRO A 66 20.14 0.33 -9.37
N PRO A 67 19.38 -0.12 -8.37
CA PRO A 67 18.67 -1.41 -8.33
C PRO A 67 17.35 -1.42 -9.13
N GLY A 68 16.83 -0.26 -9.54
CA GLY A 68 15.57 -0.13 -10.28
C GLY A 68 14.37 0.03 -9.35
N ASP A 69 13.20 -0.46 -9.78
CA ASP A 69 11.96 -0.41 -8.98
C ASP A 69 11.88 -1.64 -8.03
N PRO A 70 11.56 -1.47 -6.73
CA PRO A 70 11.40 -2.56 -5.75
C PRO A 70 10.07 -3.28 -5.99
N LEU A 71 10.11 -4.46 -6.61
CA LEU A 71 8.91 -5.10 -7.16
C LEU A 71 8.68 -6.47 -6.55
N TRP A 72 7.42 -6.88 -6.45
CA TRP A 72 7.11 -8.27 -6.14
C TRP A 72 7.78 -9.20 -7.17
N PRO A 73 8.43 -10.31 -6.74
CA PRO A 73 9.09 -11.25 -7.65
C PRO A 73 8.18 -11.68 -8.82
N GLY A 74 8.63 -11.41 -10.05
CA GLY A 74 7.91 -11.71 -11.29
C GLY A 74 7.26 -10.49 -11.98
N ARG A 75 7.07 -9.38 -11.28
CA ARG A 75 6.72 -8.09 -11.90
C ARG A 75 7.95 -7.48 -12.59
N LYS A 76 7.74 -6.52 -13.51
CA LYS A 76 8.81 -5.87 -14.27
C LYS A 76 8.81 -4.35 -14.02
N PRO A 77 10.00 -3.70 -14.01
CA PRO A 77 10.12 -2.26 -13.88
C PRO A 77 9.31 -1.51 -14.94
N ALA A 78 8.86 -0.31 -14.58
CA ALA A 78 8.20 0.59 -15.51
C ALA A 78 9.13 0.91 -16.69
N LYS A 79 8.60 0.85 -17.91
CA LYS A 79 9.34 1.18 -19.13
C LYS A 79 8.76 2.41 -19.78
N ARG A 80 9.47 3.53 -19.65
CA ARG A 80 9.11 4.80 -20.27
C ARG A 80 9.97 5.08 -21.50
N ARG A 81 9.37 5.61 -22.56
CA ARG A 81 10.10 6.08 -23.75
C ARG A 81 9.43 7.31 -24.36
N ASN A 82 10.24 8.24 -24.90
CA ASN A 82 9.70 9.27 -25.80
C ASN A 82 9.11 8.58 -27.05
N VAL A 83 7.93 9.04 -27.47
CA VAL A 83 7.41 8.78 -28.82
C VAL A 83 7.82 9.89 -29.78
N LEU A 84 7.98 11.10 -29.25
CA LEU A 84 8.40 12.29 -29.96
C LEU A 84 9.18 13.19 -29.01
N ASP A 85 10.26 13.78 -29.51
CA ASP A 85 11.15 14.68 -28.78
C ASP A 85 11.93 15.58 -29.77
N GLU A 86 12.81 16.43 -29.24
CA GLU A 86 13.61 17.38 -30.03
C GLU A 86 14.37 16.73 -31.18
N GLY A 87 14.81 15.47 -31.01
CA GLY A 87 15.57 14.75 -32.03
C GLY A 87 14.81 14.63 -33.34
N TYR A 88 13.47 14.64 -33.33
CA TYR A 88 12.68 14.67 -34.56
C TYR A 88 12.88 15.96 -35.35
N TRP A 89 12.91 17.13 -34.71
CA TRP A 89 13.18 18.40 -35.40
C TRP A 89 14.64 18.53 -35.83
N GLU A 90 15.58 18.04 -35.00
CA GLU A 90 17.00 17.98 -35.39
C GLU A 90 17.23 17.17 -36.68
N ARG A 91 16.41 16.14 -36.92
CA ARG A 91 16.44 15.33 -38.15
C ARG A 91 15.56 15.87 -39.28
N GLY A 92 14.80 16.94 -39.05
CA GLY A 92 13.81 17.46 -40.01
C GLY A 92 12.58 16.57 -40.19
N GLU A 93 12.29 15.71 -39.21
CA GLU A 93 11.17 14.76 -39.18
C GLU A 93 10.02 15.21 -38.25
N GLY A 94 10.24 16.28 -37.48
CA GLY A 94 9.25 16.81 -36.54
C GLY A 94 8.08 17.51 -37.24
N PRO A 95 6.86 17.49 -36.66
CA PRO A 95 5.73 18.24 -37.20
C PRO A 95 5.99 19.75 -37.17
N GLU A 96 5.64 20.44 -38.26
CA GLU A 96 5.72 21.90 -38.33
C GLU A 96 4.45 22.54 -37.77
N PHE A 97 4.57 23.26 -36.65
CA PHE A 97 3.48 24.06 -36.12
C PHE A 97 3.66 25.54 -36.45
N PRO A 98 2.57 26.29 -36.70
CA PRO A 98 2.62 27.74 -36.78
C PRO A 98 3.32 28.35 -35.56
N GLY A 99 4.34 29.17 -35.80
CA GLY A 99 5.12 29.81 -34.73
C GLY A 99 6.32 29.00 -34.20
N GLY A 100 6.58 27.80 -34.72
CA GLY A 100 7.81 27.04 -34.42
C GLY A 100 7.80 26.30 -33.08
N LEU A 101 6.63 25.90 -32.59
CA LEU A 101 6.50 25.07 -31.38
C LEU A 101 7.16 23.70 -31.59
N HIS A 102 7.99 23.28 -30.63
CA HIS A 102 8.39 21.89 -30.44
C HIS A 102 7.75 21.34 -29.16
N TYR A 103 7.58 20.03 -29.05
CA TYR A 103 7.04 19.37 -27.88
C TYR A 103 7.69 18.01 -27.67
N ALA A 104 7.44 17.37 -26.54
CA ALA A 104 7.84 16.00 -26.29
C ALA A 104 6.68 15.23 -25.68
N ASP A 105 6.45 14.03 -26.20
CA ASP A 105 5.44 13.10 -25.72
C ASP A 105 6.13 11.77 -25.43
N ASP A 106 5.64 11.06 -24.42
CA ASP A 106 6.12 9.75 -24.03
C ASP A 106 4.99 8.74 -23.80
N VAL A 107 5.39 7.48 -23.68
CA VAL A 107 4.53 6.38 -23.27
C VAL A 107 5.24 5.57 -22.20
N ALA A 108 4.46 5.01 -21.28
CA ALA A 108 4.94 4.10 -20.26
C ALA A 108 4.16 2.77 -20.27
N GLU A 109 4.89 1.66 -20.20
CA GLU A 109 4.35 0.34 -19.88
C GLU A 109 4.63 0.06 -18.40
N ILE A 110 3.59 -0.17 -17.61
CA ILE A 110 3.70 -0.31 -16.15
C ILE A 110 2.90 -1.52 -15.68
N PHE A 111 3.39 -2.20 -14.64
CA PHE A 111 2.51 -2.96 -13.75
C PHE A 111 1.73 -1.94 -12.91
N THR A 112 0.41 -2.11 -12.80
CA THR A 112 -0.42 -1.28 -11.93
C THR A 112 -0.05 -1.45 -10.46
N GLN A 113 0.57 -2.58 -10.12
CA GLN A 113 1.20 -2.89 -8.84
C GLN A 113 2.74 -2.75 -8.88
N GLY A 114 3.24 -1.74 -9.59
CA GLY A 114 4.65 -1.58 -9.94
C GLY A 114 5.37 -0.43 -9.23
N SER A 115 4.73 0.25 -8.29
CA SER A 115 5.26 1.41 -7.56
C SER A 115 4.39 1.65 -6.34
N THR A 116 4.55 2.78 -5.63
CA THR A 116 3.57 3.20 -4.63
C THR A 116 2.17 3.16 -5.21
N GLN A 117 1.31 2.34 -4.62
CA GLN A 117 0.05 1.92 -5.23
C GLN A 117 -1.06 1.82 -4.20
N TYR A 118 -2.28 1.84 -4.71
CA TYR A 118 -3.42 1.24 -4.02
C TYR A 118 -3.76 -0.10 -4.66
N ASP A 119 -4.02 -1.09 -3.82
CA ASP A 119 -4.62 -2.34 -4.25
C ASP A 119 -6.13 -2.21 -4.28
N ALA A 120 -6.72 -2.70 -5.35
CA ALA A 120 -8.17 -2.83 -5.42
C ALA A 120 -8.64 -3.88 -4.40
N LEU A 121 -9.83 -3.73 -3.82
CA LEU A 121 -10.34 -4.70 -2.85
C LEU A 121 -10.58 -6.11 -3.46
N GLY A 122 -10.62 -6.21 -4.79
CA GLY A 122 -10.61 -7.48 -5.53
C GLY A 122 -9.24 -8.06 -5.84
N HIS A 123 -8.12 -7.40 -5.49
CA HIS A 123 -6.77 -7.76 -5.96
C HIS A 123 -6.32 -9.16 -5.53
N VAL A 124 -6.59 -9.54 -4.28
CA VAL A 124 -6.20 -10.82 -3.68
C VAL A 124 -7.41 -11.49 -3.05
N TRP A 125 -7.56 -12.80 -3.24
CA TRP A 125 -8.72 -13.54 -2.78
C TRP A 125 -8.43 -15.02 -2.48
N TYR A 126 -9.39 -15.67 -1.81
CA TYR A 126 -9.42 -17.11 -1.59
C TYR A 126 -10.85 -17.66 -1.70
N ASP A 127 -10.98 -18.97 -1.87
CA ASP A 127 -12.25 -19.70 -2.00
C ASP A 127 -13.22 -19.12 -3.06
N GLY A 128 -12.67 -18.56 -4.12
CA GLY A 128 -13.43 -18.03 -5.25
C GLY A 128 -14.29 -16.81 -4.94
N LYS A 129 -14.03 -16.09 -3.84
CA LYS A 129 -14.77 -14.88 -3.46
C LYS A 129 -13.84 -13.72 -3.17
N LEU A 130 -14.18 -12.53 -3.69
CA LEU A 130 -13.47 -11.27 -3.46
C LEU A 130 -14.08 -10.52 -2.27
N TRP A 131 -13.71 -9.25 -2.10
CA TRP A 131 -14.43 -8.30 -1.25
C TRP A 131 -15.95 -8.39 -1.43
N ASN A 132 -16.68 -8.20 -0.34
CA ASN A 132 -18.14 -8.23 -0.26
C ASN A 132 -18.82 -9.52 -0.76
N GLY A 133 -18.05 -10.60 -0.95
CA GLY A 133 -18.56 -11.87 -1.47
C GLY A 133 -18.80 -11.89 -2.98
N TYR A 134 -18.26 -10.92 -3.73
CA TYR A 134 -18.29 -11.00 -5.19
C TYR A 134 -17.61 -12.27 -5.68
N ASP A 135 -18.14 -12.86 -6.75
CA ASP A 135 -17.57 -14.05 -7.35
C ASP A 135 -16.24 -13.73 -8.03
N ALA A 136 -15.22 -14.57 -7.85
CA ALA A 136 -13.92 -14.36 -8.49
C ALA A 136 -14.00 -14.40 -10.03
N GLY A 137 -15.08 -14.93 -10.63
CA GLY A 137 -15.29 -14.84 -12.08
C GLY A 137 -15.30 -13.42 -12.64
N VAL A 138 -15.58 -12.40 -11.80
CA VAL A 138 -15.55 -10.98 -12.19
C VAL A 138 -14.14 -10.43 -12.43
N THR A 139 -13.09 -11.26 -12.30
CA THR A 139 -11.69 -10.89 -12.60
C THR A 139 -11.20 -11.43 -13.94
N VAL A 140 -12.03 -12.15 -14.70
CA VAL A 140 -11.64 -12.70 -16.00
C VAL A 140 -11.57 -11.56 -17.01
N ASP A 141 -10.40 -11.38 -17.63
CA ASP A 141 -10.04 -10.31 -18.60
C ASP A 141 -10.06 -8.87 -18.05
N ALA A 142 -10.90 -8.57 -17.06
CA ALA A 142 -11.04 -7.28 -16.40
C ALA A 142 -11.50 -7.49 -14.95
N MET A 143 -11.27 -6.52 -14.06
CA MET A 143 -11.85 -6.52 -12.71
C MET A 143 -13.16 -5.72 -12.71
N GLU A 144 -14.29 -6.36 -12.99
CA GLU A 144 -15.59 -5.68 -13.10
C GLU A 144 -16.17 -5.23 -11.76
N LYS A 145 -15.72 -5.86 -10.67
CA LYS A 145 -16.14 -5.58 -9.29
C LYS A 145 -14.97 -5.45 -8.36
N ALA A 146 -15.12 -4.59 -7.36
CA ALA A 146 -14.10 -4.26 -6.37
C ALA A 146 -12.78 -3.83 -7.04
N SER A 147 -12.88 -3.13 -8.17
CA SER A 147 -11.73 -2.56 -8.90
C SER A 147 -11.18 -1.32 -8.20
N VAL A 148 -10.07 -0.78 -8.70
CA VAL A 148 -9.45 0.42 -8.12
C VAL A 148 -10.25 1.70 -8.39
N LEU A 149 -11.09 1.74 -9.43
CA LEU A 149 -11.81 2.95 -9.84
C LEU A 149 -12.72 3.51 -8.73
N PRO A 150 -13.57 2.71 -8.05
CA PRO A 150 -14.35 3.19 -6.90
C PRO A 150 -13.51 3.85 -5.80
N ILE A 151 -12.32 3.30 -5.48
CA ILE A 151 -11.38 3.91 -4.53
C ILE A 151 -10.86 5.25 -5.08
N ALA A 152 -10.46 5.29 -6.35
CA ALA A 152 -9.98 6.51 -7.02
C ALA A 152 -11.03 7.63 -7.08
N GLU A 153 -12.30 7.29 -7.26
CA GLU A 153 -13.40 8.26 -7.30
C GLU A 153 -13.78 8.78 -5.91
N LYS A 154 -13.69 7.92 -4.90
CA LYS A 154 -13.94 8.29 -3.51
C LYS A 154 -12.81 9.15 -2.93
N GLY A 155 -11.57 8.83 -3.26
CA GLY A 155 -10.38 9.38 -2.61
C GLY A 155 -10.21 8.88 -1.17
N VAL A 156 -9.00 9.06 -0.63
CA VAL A 156 -8.61 8.66 0.71
C VAL A 156 -8.12 9.89 1.45
N VAL A 157 -8.96 10.43 2.33
CA VAL A 157 -8.66 11.65 3.09
C VAL A 157 -9.03 11.45 4.55
N GLY A 158 -8.08 11.70 5.45
CA GLY A 158 -8.31 11.51 6.87
C GLY A 158 -7.10 11.87 7.72
N ARG A 159 -7.20 11.57 9.02
CA ARG A 159 -6.05 11.64 9.93
C ARG A 159 -5.16 10.42 9.71
N GLY A 160 -3.93 10.66 9.29
CA GLY A 160 -2.88 9.65 9.24
C GLY A 160 -2.09 9.63 10.54
N VAL A 161 -1.66 8.43 10.96
CA VAL A 161 -0.73 8.24 12.07
C VAL A 161 0.45 7.41 11.57
N LEU A 162 1.66 7.94 11.70
CA LEU A 162 2.89 7.20 11.40
C LEU A 162 3.38 6.46 12.64
N LEU A 163 3.61 5.16 12.50
CA LEU A 163 4.22 4.27 13.49
C LEU A 163 5.57 3.80 12.95
N ASP A 164 6.66 4.30 13.51
CA ASP A 164 8.02 3.96 13.09
C ASP A 164 8.57 2.79 13.90
N VAL A 165 8.22 1.59 13.46
CA VAL A 165 8.61 0.33 14.11
C VAL A 165 10.13 0.14 14.06
N ALA A 166 10.75 0.48 12.92
CA ALA A 166 12.20 0.37 12.77
C ALA A 166 12.95 1.27 13.78
N ARG A 167 12.59 2.56 13.87
CA ARG A 167 13.20 3.48 14.83
C ARG A 167 12.92 3.05 16.27
N HIS A 168 11.70 2.61 16.58
CA HIS A 168 11.35 2.12 17.92
C HIS A 168 12.24 0.94 18.34
N ARG A 169 12.57 0.04 17.41
CA ARG A 169 13.50 -1.08 17.62
C ARG A 169 14.98 -0.70 17.51
N GLY A 170 15.31 0.58 17.34
CA GLY A 170 16.68 1.08 17.24
C GLY A 170 17.38 0.68 15.93
N LYS A 171 16.62 0.50 14.85
CA LYS A 171 17.10 0.06 13.54
C LYS A 171 16.81 1.09 12.45
N GLU A 172 17.64 1.11 11.40
CA GLU A 172 17.35 1.87 10.18
C GLU A 172 16.24 1.20 9.37
N TYR A 173 16.31 -0.14 9.27
CA TYR A 173 15.32 -1.01 8.65
C TYR A 173 15.18 -2.33 9.43
N LEU A 174 14.00 -2.95 9.38
CA LEU A 174 13.73 -4.27 9.94
C LEU A 174 14.34 -5.38 9.06
N ALA A 175 14.79 -6.46 9.69
CA ALA A 175 15.37 -7.59 8.96
C ALA A 175 14.29 -8.36 8.19
N LYS A 176 14.70 -9.13 7.17
CA LYS A 176 13.79 -10.02 6.43
C LYS A 176 13.08 -10.98 7.38
N GLY A 177 11.76 -11.10 7.24
CA GLY A 177 10.91 -11.93 8.09
C GLY A 177 10.79 -11.46 9.54
N GLU A 178 11.28 -10.27 9.87
CA GLU A 178 11.10 -9.71 11.21
C GLU A 178 9.64 -9.31 11.43
N THR A 179 9.03 -9.87 12.46
CA THR A 179 7.60 -9.75 12.71
C THR A 179 7.28 -8.72 13.78
N PHE A 180 6.05 -8.21 13.71
CA PHE A 180 5.40 -7.43 14.75
C PHE A 180 3.88 -7.63 14.66
N ASP A 181 3.14 -7.21 15.68
CA ASP A 181 1.68 -7.27 15.67
C ASP A 181 1.04 -5.96 16.17
N HIS A 182 -0.26 -5.98 16.42
CA HIS A 182 -1.00 -4.82 16.91
C HIS A 182 -0.57 -4.35 18.31
N GLU A 183 -0.04 -5.22 19.17
CA GLU A 183 0.47 -4.84 20.48
C GLU A 183 1.77 -4.05 20.31
N ASP A 184 2.69 -4.50 19.44
CA ASP A 184 3.88 -3.73 19.06
C ASP A 184 3.48 -2.33 18.52
N LEU A 185 2.43 -2.25 17.69
CA LEU A 185 1.96 -0.96 17.15
C LEU A 185 1.46 -0.01 18.25
N GLU A 186 0.74 -0.52 19.26
CA GLU A 186 0.32 0.28 20.40
C GLU A 186 1.51 0.71 21.27
N GLU A 187 2.52 -0.13 21.44
CA GLU A 187 3.77 0.22 22.14
C GLU A 187 4.55 1.32 21.40
N VAL A 188 4.67 1.22 20.08
CA VAL A 188 5.28 2.25 19.22
C VAL A 188 4.52 3.58 19.37
N ALA A 189 3.19 3.55 19.25
CA ALA A 189 2.35 4.75 19.38
C ALA A 189 2.57 5.42 20.75
N LYS A 190 2.57 4.62 21.83
CA LYS A 190 2.83 5.08 23.19
C LYS A 190 4.22 5.71 23.34
N ALA A 191 5.26 5.09 22.79
CA ALA A 191 6.62 5.62 22.83
C ALA A 191 6.79 6.92 22.02
N GLN A 192 6.05 7.04 20.92
CA GLN A 192 5.99 8.25 20.10
C GLN A 192 5.12 9.37 20.70
N GLY A 193 4.35 9.08 21.75
CA GLY A 193 3.43 10.05 22.36
C GLY A 193 2.20 10.34 21.50
N VAL A 194 1.81 9.43 20.60
CA VAL A 194 0.62 9.53 19.76
C VAL A 194 -0.39 8.45 20.13
N ARG A 195 -1.68 8.73 19.98
CA ARG A 195 -2.74 7.75 20.14
C ARG A 195 -3.24 7.29 18.78
N ILE A 196 -3.34 5.98 18.60
CA ILE A 196 -4.13 5.36 17.53
C ILE A 196 -5.60 5.48 17.92
N GLU A 197 -6.38 6.14 17.09
CA GLU A 197 -7.81 6.35 17.26
C GLU A 197 -8.59 5.60 16.18
N PRO A 198 -9.88 5.29 16.44
CA PRO A 198 -10.70 4.69 15.41
C PRO A 198 -10.69 5.53 14.12
N ARG A 199 -10.64 4.85 12.97
CA ARG A 199 -10.66 5.44 11.61
C ARG A 199 -9.40 6.23 11.25
N ASP A 200 -8.31 6.09 12.00
CA ASP A 200 -7.00 6.58 11.55
C ASP A 200 -6.52 5.78 10.35
N ILE A 201 -5.89 6.46 9.39
CA ILE A 201 -5.10 5.81 8.34
C ILE A 201 -3.75 5.45 8.99
N LEU A 202 -3.39 4.17 8.98
CA LEU A 202 -2.19 3.68 9.65
C LEU A 202 -1.03 3.61 8.67
N LEU A 203 0.00 4.40 8.92
CA LEU A 203 1.26 4.35 8.18
C LEU A 203 2.30 3.64 9.06
N ILE A 204 2.90 2.57 8.56
CA ILE A 204 3.90 1.78 9.30
C ILE A 204 5.22 1.87 8.55
N ARG A 205 6.23 2.41 9.22
CA ARG A 205 7.60 2.45 8.70
C ARG A 205 8.41 1.28 9.25
N THR A 206 8.90 0.48 8.32
CA THR A 206 9.78 -0.68 8.52
C THR A 206 11.19 -0.41 8.00
N GLY A 207 11.40 0.61 7.16
CA GLY A 207 12.64 0.92 6.48
C GLY A 207 12.97 -0.01 5.29
N PHE A 208 12.06 -0.91 4.90
CA PHE A 208 12.38 -1.97 3.93
C PHE A 208 12.51 -1.46 2.48
N ILE A 209 11.68 -0.51 2.07
CA ILE A 209 11.81 0.16 0.77
C ILE A 209 13.07 1.03 0.68
N PRO A 210 13.44 1.86 1.68
CA PRO A 210 14.76 2.49 1.71
C PRO A 210 15.92 1.49 1.60
N TYR A 211 15.83 0.33 2.29
CA TYR A 211 16.86 -0.72 2.22
C TYR A 211 17.11 -1.20 0.78
N TRP A 212 16.08 -1.36 -0.05
CA TRP A 212 16.24 -1.70 -1.49
C TRP A 212 17.25 -0.80 -2.21
N TYR A 213 17.23 0.51 -1.95
CA TYR A 213 18.12 1.48 -2.61
C TYR A 213 19.54 1.51 -2.05
N THR A 214 19.84 0.70 -1.04
CA THR A 214 21.16 0.62 -0.38
C THR A 214 21.89 -0.71 -0.61
N THR A 215 21.24 -1.66 -1.28
CA THR A 215 21.74 -3.03 -1.52
C THR A 215 21.60 -3.40 -3.01
N THR A 216 22.05 -4.60 -3.40
CA THR A 216 21.81 -5.10 -4.77
C THR A 216 20.48 -5.86 -4.85
N PRO A 217 19.86 -5.97 -6.04
CA PRO A 217 18.68 -6.80 -6.21
C PRO A 217 18.90 -8.25 -5.78
N GLU A 218 20.07 -8.83 -6.04
CA GLU A 218 20.41 -10.19 -5.63
C GLU A 218 20.39 -10.34 -4.11
N GLU A 219 21.03 -9.42 -3.39
CA GLU A 219 21.06 -9.41 -1.93
C GLU A 219 19.68 -9.15 -1.34
N PHE A 220 18.87 -8.27 -1.93
CA PHE A 220 17.51 -7.98 -1.46
C PHE A 220 16.58 -9.19 -1.60
N TYR A 221 16.62 -9.89 -2.73
CA TYR A 221 15.74 -11.04 -2.98
C TYR A 221 16.27 -12.37 -2.44
N ASP A 222 17.53 -12.47 -2.01
CA ASP A 222 18.04 -13.68 -1.36
C ASP A 222 17.28 -13.96 -0.05
N GLY A 223 16.63 -15.12 0.05
CA GLY A 223 15.74 -15.44 1.18
C GLY A 223 14.59 -14.44 1.36
N PHE A 224 14.05 -13.90 0.26
CA PHE A 224 12.97 -12.89 0.28
C PHE A 224 11.81 -13.30 1.20
N CYS A 225 11.64 -12.52 2.26
CA CYS A 225 10.50 -12.50 3.15
C CYS A 225 10.49 -11.12 3.79
N GLU A 226 9.49 -10.31 3.51
CA GLU A 226 9.43 -8.94 4.01
C GLU A 226 9.17 -8.93 5.52
N PRO A 227 9.69 -7.94 6.27
CA PRO A 227 9.22 -7.68 7.61
C PRO A 227 7.77 -7.18 7.57
N GLY A 228 7.00 -7.46 8.62
CA GLY A 228 5.62 -6.98 8.64
C GLY A 228 4.77 -7.55 9.76
N LEU A 229 3.48 -7.19 9.70
CA LEU A 229 2.45 -7.73 10.57
C LEU A 229 2.30 -9.23 10.34
N THR A 230 2.14 -9.99 11.42
CA THR A 230 1.73 -11.41 11.37
C THR A 230 0.22 -11.54 11.48
N TYR A 231 -0.32 -12.63 10.94
CA TYR A 231 -1.72 -12.96 11.16
C TYR A 231 -1.96 -13.46 12.59
N SER A 232 -2.92 -12.83 13.26
CA SER A 232 -3.62 -13.38 14.42
C SER A 232 -5.08 -12.94 14.35
N ARG A 233 -5.98 -13.71 14.98
CA ARG A 233 -7.40 -13.33 15.03
C ARG A 233 -7.58 -12.01 15.77
N GLU A 234 -6.82 -11.83 16.85
CA GLU A 234 -6.83 -10.66 17.72
C GLU A 234 -6.44 -9.39 16.96
N LEU A 235 -5.44 -9.46 16.07
CA LEU A 235 -5.05 -8.35 15.21
C LEU A 235 -6.18 -8.00 14.22
N VAL A 236 -6.79 -9.00 13.57
CA VAL A 236 -7.90 -8.76 12.63
C VAL A 236 -9.10 -8.13 13.35
N GLU A 237 -9.45 -8.63 14.53
CA GLU A 237 -10.48 -8.04 15.37
C GLU A 237 -10.11 -6.64 15.85
N TRP A 238 -8.84 -6.36 16.12
CA TRP A 238 -8.36 -5.02 16.45
C TRP A 238 -8.55 -4.05 15.26
N PHE A 239 -8.16 -4.44 14.05
CA PHE A 239 -8.43 -3.66 12.83
C PHE A 239 -9.93 -3.38 12.67
N GLN A 240 -10.78 -4.38 12.91
CA GLN A 240 -12.23 -4.24 12.82
C GLN A 240 -12.78 -3.26 13.89
N ARG A 241 -12.38 -3.42 15.17
CA ARG A 241 -12.81 -2.54 16.27
C ARG A 241 -12.34 -1.10 16.10
N MET A 242 -11.12 -0.93 15.60
CA MET A 242 -10.53 0.37 15.33
C MET A 242 -11.04 0.97 14.01
N GLU A 243 -11.87 0.24 13.25
CA GLU A 243 -12.43 0.73 11.99
C GLU A 243 -11.34 1.28 11.05
N ILE A 244 -10.17 0.63 11.00
CA ILE A 244 -9.03 1.09 10.23
C ILE A 244 -9.38 1.04 8.73
N PRO A 245 -9.34 2.17 8.01
CA PRO A 245 -9.77 2.27 6.63
C PRO A 245 -8.66 1.93 5.62
N ASN A 246 -7.42 2.24 5.97
CA ASN A 246 -6.28 2.08 5.08
C ASN A 246 -5.01 1.73 5.89
N LEU A 247 -4.35 0.65 5.48
CA LEU A 247 -3.03 0.24 5.96
C LEU A 247 -1.99 0.63 4.90
N VAL A 248 -1.01 1.40 5.32
CA VAL A 248 0.03 1.97 4.47
C VAL A 248 1.38 1.52 5.00
N THR A 249 2.24 0.94 4.16
CA THR A 249 3.61 0.58 4.57
C THR A 249 4.65 0.97 3.53
N ASP A 250 5.89 1.00 3.98
CA ASP A 250 7.09 1.03 3.14
C ASP A 250 7.64 -0.39 2.89
N THR A 251 6.73 -1.33 2.59
CA THR A 251 7.02 -2.70 2.14
C THR A 251 6.29 -2.98 0.82
N ILE A 252 6.68 -4.02 0.10
CA ILE A 252 6.06 -4.47 -1.16
C ILE A 252 4.70 -5.15 -0.90
N ALA A 253 4.44 -5.70 0.30
CA ALA A 253 3.25 -6.50 0.59
C ALA A 253 2.47 -6.15 1.88
N ASN A 254 2.70 -5.01 2.54
CA ASN A 254 2.08 -4.60 3.84
C ASN A 254 2.22 -5.54 5.07
N GLU A 255 2.57 -6.80 4.90
CA GLU A 255 2.65 -7.85 5.93
C GLU A 255 3.91 -8.71 5.75
N VAL A 256 4.19 -9.60 6.71
CA VAL A 256 5.23 -10.60 6.53
C VAL A 256 4.86 -11.52 5.36
N THR A 257 5.78 -11.72 4.41
CA THR A 257 5.45 -12.41 3.15
C THR A 257 4.93 -13.83 3.36
N TYR A 258 5.57 -14.57 4.26
CA TYR A 258 5.19 -15.92 4.66
C TYR A 258 4.99 -15.93 6.17
N GLU A 259 3.81 -16.31 6.61
CA GLU A 259 3.49 -16.40 8.03
C GLU A 259 4.36 -17.49 8.69
N PRO A 260 5.18 -17.16 9.72
CA PRO A 260 6.16 -18.10 10.27
C PRO A 260 5.60 -19.43 10.82
N GLU A 261 4.40 -19.45 11.40
CA GLU A 261 3.87 -20.65 12.08
C GLU A 261 3.17 -21.64 11.14
N SER A 262 2.49 -21.12 10.13
CA SER A 262 1.65 -21.83 9.16
C SER A 262 2.33 -22.00 7.80
N GLY A 263 3.23 -21.09 7.43
CA GLY A 263 3.85 -21.03 6.10
C GLY A 263 2.93 -20.47 5.00
N VAL A 264 1.73 -20.01 5.34
CA VAL A 264 0.80 -19.41 4.38
C VAL A 264 1.34 -18.05 3.94
N ALA A 265 1.26 -17.79 2.63
CA ALA A 265 1.63 -16.49 2.08
C ALA A 265 0.48 -15.50 2.19
N LEU A 266 0.78 -14.29 2.65
CA LEU A 266 -0.11 -13.13 2.64
C LEU A 266 -1.51 -13.32 3.28
N PRO A 267 -1.63 -13.90 4.49
CA PRO A 267 -2.93 -14.07 5.15
C PRO A 267 -3.63 -12.75 5.48
N LEU A 268 -2.92 -11.65 5.77
CA LEU A 268 -3.55 -10.37 6.10
C LEU A 268 -4.13 -9.65 4.88
N HIS A 269 -3.66 -9.89 3.66
CA HIS A 269 -4.38 -9.47 2.46
C HIS A 269 -5.78 -10.10 2.43
N CYS A 270 -5.89 -11.38 2.76
CA CYS A 270 -7.21 -12.03 2.80
C CYS A 270 -8.04 -11.57 4.01
N ALA A 271 -7.43 -11.49 5.19
CA ALA A 271 -8.15 -11.16 6.42
C ALA A 271 -8.55 -9.67 6.50
N LEU A 272 -7.67 -8.75 6.09
CA LEU A 272 -7.91 -7.31 6.19
C LEU A 272 -8.55 -6.75 4.90
N MET A 273 -7.94 -6.99 3.74
CA MET A 273 -8.46 -6.41 2.49
C MET A 273 -9.72 -7.11 2.01
N ARG A 274 -9.68 -8.44 1.84
CA ARG A 274 -10.84 -9.18 1.32
C ARG A 274 -11.98 -9.32 2.35
N ASN A 275 -11.70 -9.66 3.61
CA ASN A 275 -12.78 -9.90 4.58
C ASN A 275 -13.29 -8.60 5.23
N LEU A 276 -12.39 -7.70 5.64
CA LEU A 276 -12.77 -6.46 6.32
C LEU A 276 -12.94 -5.27 5.36
N GLY A 277 -12.35 -5.30 4.17
CA GLY A 277 -12.41 -4.18 3.22
C GLY A 277 -11.41 -3.08 3.56
N VAL A 278 -10.35 -3.40 4.30
CA VAL A 278 -9.25 -2.47 4.59
C VAL A 278 -8.46 -2.26 3.31
N VAL A 279 -8.32 -1.02 2.87
CA VAL A 279 -7.57 -0.73 1.65
C VAL A 279 -6.07 -0.75 1.94
N LEU A 280 -5.29 -1.32 1.03
CA LEU A 280 -3.85 -1.49 1.16
C LEU A 280 -3.10 -0.47 0.29
N THR A 281 -2.06 0.12 0.87
CA THR A 281 -1.12 1.01 0.17
C THR A 281 0.29 0.54 0.41
N GLU A 282 0.96 0.15 -0.65
CA GLU A 282 2.28 -0.48 -0.61
C GLU A 282 3.35 0.46 -1.15
N MET A 283 4.61 0.12 -0.88
CA MET A 283 5.80 0.76 -1.42
C MET A 283 5.86 2.27 -1.20
N THR A 284 5.38 2.75 -0.06
CA THR A 284 5.48 4.18 0.26
C THR A 284 6.89 4.57 0.70
N TRP A 285 7.32 5.78 0.35
CA TRP A 285 8.51 6.42 0.88
C TRP A 285 8.16 7.18 2.16
N LEU A 286 8.56 6.63 3.31
CA LEU A 286 8.19 7.18 4.63
C LEU A 286 9.35 7.88 5.36
N ASP A 287 10.58 7.79 4.86
CA ASP A 287 11.79 8.24 5.57
C ASP A 287 11.81 9.74 5.87
N ASP A 288 11.47 10.58 4.89
CA ASP A 288 11.49 12.03 5.07
C ASP A 288 10.41 12.48 6.07
N LEU A 289 9.22 11.90 5.97
CA LEU A 289 8.13 12.13 6.92
C LEU A 289 8.51 11.66 8.33
N ALA A 290 9.10 10.47 8.45
CA ALA A 290 9.53 9.91 9.72
C ALA A 290 10.63 10.75 10.39
N ALA A 291 11.58 11.25 9.61
CA ALA A 291 12.62 12.15 10.10
C ALA A 291 12.03 13.46 10.64
N ALA A 292 11.06 14.05 9.93
CA ALA A 292 10.36 15.25 10.39
C ALA A 292 9.54 15.00 11.67
N CYS A 293 8.81 13.88 11.73
CA CYS A 293 8.06 13.45 12.92
C CYS A 293 8.97 13.22 14.14
N ALA A 294 10.15 12.62 13.94
CA ALA A 294 11.12 12.43 15.01
C ALA A 294 11.73 13.74 15.52
N ALA A 295 11.88 14.74 14.65
CA ALA A 295 12.48 16.02 15.01
C ALA A 295 11.60 16.89 15.92
N ASP A 296 10.27 16.80 15.78
CA ASP A 296 9.33 17.65 16.53
C ASP A 296 8.31 16.87 17.39
N GLY A 297 8.30 15.54 17.31
CA GLY A 297 7.41 14.66 18.06
C GLY A 297 5.97 14.61 17.54
N ARG A 298 5.67 15.12 16.34
CA ARG A 298 4.31 15.12 15.78
C ARG A 298 4.13 13.98 14.78
N TRP A 299 3.43 12.93 15.20
CA TRP A 299 3.26 11.67 14.46
C TRP A 299 1.87 11.51 13.81
N SER A 300 1.02 12.53 13.90
CA SER A 300 -0.28 12.59 13.22
C SER A 300 -0.35 13.78 12.27
N PHE A 301 -1.09 13.62 11.18
CA PHE A 301 -1.14 14.58 10.06
C PHE A 301 -2.38 14.38 9.19
N LEU A 302 -2.61 15.31 8.27
CA LEU A 302 -3.57 15.10 7.18
C LEU A 302 -2.94 14.17 6.14
N TYR A 303 -3.58 13.04 5.88
CA TYR A 303 -3.26 12.16 4.76
C TYR A 303 -4.26 12.41 3.64
N THR A 304 -3.77 12.57 2.41
CA THR A 304 -4.57 12.67 1.20
C THR A 304 -4.00 11.78 0.10
N ALA A 305 -4.85 11.01 -0.57
CA ALA A 305 -4.44 10.24 -1.73
C ALA A 305 -5.65 9.92 -2.63
N ALA A 306 -5.38 9.70 -3.90
CA ALA A 306 -6.32 9.08 -4.83
C ALA A 306 -5.51 8.34 -5.90
N PRO A 307 -5.67 7.01 -6.05
CA PRO A 307 -5.03 6.29 -7.15
C PRO A 307 -5.53 6.79 -8.50
N LEU A 308 -4.80 6.47 -9.58
CA LEU A 308 -5.27 6.75 -10.93
C LEU A 308 -6.66 6.12 -11.16
N LYS A 309 -7.53 6.86 -11.86
CA LYS A 309 -8.87 6.40 -12.25
C LYS A 309 -8.78 5.38 -13.39
N LEU A 310 -8.32 4.18 -13.06
CA LEU A 310 -8.18 3.07 -14.00
C LEU A 310 -9.43 2.19 -13.97
N VAL A 311 -10.23 2.27 -15.03
CA VAL A 311 -11.42 1.43 -15.21
C VAL A 311 -11.01 -0.04 -15.17
N ASN A 312 -11.68 -0.82 -14.33
CA ASN A 312 -11.47 -2.25 -14.14
C ASN A 312 -10.03 -2.66 -13.77
N GLY A 313 -9.25 -1.72 -13.22
CA GLY A 313 -7.88 -1.98 -12.76
C GLY A 313 -7.86 -2.78 -11.46
N THR A 314 -6.89 -3.69 -11.33
CA THR A 314 -6.64 -4.48 -10.11
C THR A 314 -5.89 -3.71 -9.02
N GLY A 315 -5.52 -2.48 -9.31
CA GLY A 315 -4.79 -1.53 -8.48
C GLY A 315 -4.38 -0.36 -9.36
N ALA A 316 -3.74 0.65 -8.79
CA ALA A 316 -3.11 1.71 -9.58
C ALA A 316 -2.03 2.45 -8.79
N PRO A 317 -1.03 3.03 -9.49
CA PRO A 317 -0.09 3.94 -8.87
C PRO A 317 -0.78 5.14 -8.21
N VAL A 318 -0.17 5.64 -7.15
CA VAL A 318 -0.62 6.80 -6.40
C VAL A 318 0.57 7.59 -5.86
N ASN A 319 0.40 8.91 -5.75
CA ASN A 319 1.29 9.75 -4.95
C ASN A 319 0.52 10.29 -3.74
N PRO A 320 0.57 9.60 -2.59
CA PRO A 320 -0.03 10.12 -1.38
C PRO A 320 0.68 11.40 -0.96
N VAL A 321 -0.10 12.40 -0.56
CA VAL A 321 0.39 13.68 -0.06
C VAL A 321 -0.02 13.82 1.40
N VAL A 322 0.98 13.94 2.25
CA VAL A 322 0.82 14.22 3.68
C VAL A 322 1.09 15.69 3.95
N ILE A 323 0.25 16.31 4.78
CA ILE A 323 0.39 17.69 5.21
C ILE A 323 0.41 17.74 6.74
N ARG A 324 1.48 18.31 7.32
CA ARG A 324 1.68 18.47 8.77
C ARG A 324 1.38 19.90 9.23
#